data_AF-A0AAV5F4K6-F1
#
_entry.id   AF-A0AAV5F4K6-F1
#
_cell.length_a   1.000
_cell.length_b   1.000
_cell.length_c   1.000
_cell.angle_alpha   90.00
_cell.angle_beta   90.00
_cell.angle_gamma   90.00
#
_symmetry.space_group_name_H-M   'P 1'
#
loop_
_entity.id
_entity.type
_entity.pdbx_description
1 polymer ?
#
loop_
_entity_poly.entity_id
_entity_poly.type
_entity_poly.pdbx_seq_one_letter_code
_entity_poly.pdbx_strand_id
1 'polypeptide(L)'
;MRARVAWALTFLGRPPGTCARSRIRRPNTEFLDKNGIKLYQFGIEGRKEPFVNIPDEKIREALKVVLDPKNQPLLIHCKRGKHRTGCLVGCLRKLQKWCLSSVFDEYHRFAAAKARITDLRFMELFDVSSLKHLMPSHC
;
A
#
# COMPACT_ATOMS: atom_id res chain seq x y z
N MET A 1 4.35 -18.70 12.41
CA MET A 1 3.91 -18.49 11.00
C MET A 1 4.86 -17.50 10.33
N ARG A 2 5.67 -17.93 9.35
CA ARG A 2 6.61 -17.04 8.64
C ARG A 2 5.87 -16.29 7.53
N ALA A 3 5.82 -14.96 7.61
CA ALA A 3 5.36 -14.10 6.51
C ALA A 3 6.17 -14.41 5.24
N ARG A 4 5.51 -14.78 4.13
CA ARG A 4 6.17 -15.16 2.87
C ARG A 4 6.31 -13.99 1.88
N VAL A 5 5.69 -12.84 2.18
CA VAL A 5 5.73 -11.66 1.31
C VAL A 5 5.93 -10.40 2.15
N ALA A 6 6.93 -9.58 1.82
CA ALA A 6 7.16 -8.29 2.47
C ALA A 6 7.07 -7.18 1.41
N TRP A 7 6.26 -6.15 1.66
CA TRP A 7 6.05 -5.03 0.74
C TRP A 7 6.76 -3.78 1.19
N ALA A 8 7.69 -3.30 0.37
CA ALA A 8 8.28 -1.99 0.56
C ALA A 8 7.69 -0.98 -0.45
N LEU A 9 6.79 -0.11 0.01
CA LEU A 9 6.45 1.15 -0.67
C LEU A 9 7.64 2.12 -0.56
N THR A 10 8.70 1.86 -1.32
CA THR A 10 9.91 2.68 -1.35
C THR A 10 9.90 3.63 -2.56
N PHE A 11 10.18 4.90 -2.26
CA PHE A 11 10.25 6.04 -3.16
C PHE A 11 11.26 5.85 -4.31
N LEU A 12 10.93 6.37 -5.49
CA LEU A 12 11.90 6.82 -6.49
C LEU A 12 11.51 8.23 -6.93
N GLY A 13 12.42 9.20 -6.77
CA GLY A 13 12.52 10.28 -7.74
C GLY A 13 13.26 9.72 -8.95
N ARG A 14 12.71 9.90 -10.17
CA ARG A 14 13.20 9.33 -11.43
C ARG A 14 14.34 10.16 -12.06
N PRO A 15 15.21 9.53 -12.88
CA PRO A 15 15.20 9.80 -14.33
C PRO A 15 15.07 8.48 -15.16
N PRO A 16 14.82 8.53 -16.49
CA PRO A 16 14.26 7.42 -17.24
C PRO A 16 15.31 6.40 -17.70
N GLY A 17 14.97 5.11 -17.71
CA GLY A 17 15.66 4.14 -18.57
C GLY A 17 16.11 2.80 -17.99
N THR A 18 16.09 2.55 -16.67
CA THR A 18 16.69 1.30 -16.14
C THR A 18 15.76 0.46 -15.27
N CYS A 19 15.73 -0.83 -15.59
CA CYS A 19 15.11 -1.95 -14.89
C CYS A 19 15.16 -1.78 -13.36
N ALA A 20 13.99 -1.78 -12.73
CA ALA A 20 13.77 -1.36 -11.35
C ALA A 20 14.34 -2.35 -10.31
N ARG A 21 15.59 -2.14 -9.89
CA ARG A 21 16.07 -2.53 -8.55
C ARG A 21 16.36 -1.26 -7.74
N SER A 22 15.32 -0.53 -7.37
CA SER A 22 15.47 0.72 -6.61
C SER A 22 15.64 0.50 -5.11
N ARG A 23 16.91 0.33 -4.73
CA ARG A 23 17.57 0.70 -3.46
C ARG A 23 16.84 0.33 -2.16
N ILE A 24 16.53 -0.94 -1.98
CA ILE A 24 16.46 -1.53 -0.63
C ILE A 24 17.89 -1.70 -0.11
N ARG A 25 18.13 -1.38 1.17
CA ARG A 25 19.45 -1.56 1.80
C ARG A 25 19.89 -3.02 1.58
N ARG A 26 21.13 -3.26 1.15
CA ARG A 26 21.66 -4.61 0.87
C ARG A 26 21.30 -5.67 1.94
N PRO A 27 21.33 -5.39 3.25
CA PRO A 27 20.95 -6.37 4.27
C PRO A 27 19.49 -6.83 4.18
N ASN A 28 18.59 -5.93 3.79
CA ASN A 28 17.17 -6.26 3.65
C ASN A 28 16.91 -7.11 2.41
N THR A 29 17.63 -6.88 1.30
CA THR A 29 17.51 -7.73 0.10
C THR A 29 18.06 -9.12 0.35
N GLU A 30 19.21 -9.22 1.00
CA GLU A 30 19.78 -10.51 1.43
C GLU A 30 18.85 -11.26 2.38
N PHE A 31 18.19 -10.57 3.30
CA PHE A 31 17.20 -11.20 4.19
C PHE A 31 16.00 -11.73 3.40
N LEU A 32 15.49 -10.96 2.42
CA LEU A 32 14.37 -11.39 1.59
C LEU A 32 14.74 -12.63 0.77
N ASP A 33 15.90 -12.62 0.12
CA ASP A 33 16.38 -13.73 -0.70
C ASP A 33 16.64 -14.99 0.15
N LYS A 34 17.30 -14.84 1.31
CA LYS A 34 17.55 -15.96 2.24
C LYS A 34 16.28 -16.60 2.78
N ASN A 35 15.21 -15.84 2.92
CA ASN A 35 13.93 -16.33 3.44
C ASN A 35 12.92 -16.67 2.34
N GLY A 36 13.30 -16.56 1.06
CA GLY A 36 12.40 -16.79 -0.08
C GLY A 36 11.19 -15.83 -0.10
N ILE A 37 11.37 -14.62 0.41
CA ILE A 37 10.30 -13.64 0.55
C ILE A 37 10.17 -12.85 -0.75
N LYS A 38 9.01 -12.95 -1.38
CA LYS A 38 8.72 -12.16 -2.57
C LYS A 38 8.46 -10.71 -2.18
N LEU A 39 9.14 -9.79 -2.87
CA LEU A 39 8.97 -8.36 -2.70
C LEU A 39 8.18 -7.79 -3.86
N TYR A 40 7.15 -7.01 -3.56
CA TYR A 40 6.46 -6.18 -4.53
C TYR A 40 6.68 -4.71 -4.21
N GLN A 41 7.07 -3.93 -5.22
CA GLN A 41 7.38 -2.50 -5.08
C GLN A 41 6.46 -1.66 -5.96
N PHE A 42 5.71 -0.77 -5.32
CA PHE A 42 4.88 0.24 -6.00
C PHE A 42 5.48 1.61 -5.71
N GLY A 43 6.15 2.17 -6.70
CA GLY A 43 6.78 3.48 -6.62
C GLY A 43 5.74 4.58 -6.58
N ILE A 44 5.24 4.91 -5.39
CA ILE A 44 4.40 6.10 -5.17
C ILE A 44 5.33 7.26 -4.84
N GLU A 45 5.45 8.22 -5.77
CA GLU A 45 6.19 9.47 -5.56
C GLU A 45 5.54 10.26 -4.41
N GLY A 46 6.24 10.36 -3.28
CA GLY A 46 5.84 11.29 -2.24
C GLY A 46 6.58 12.61 -2.44
N ARG A 47 5.93 13.60 -3.05
CA ARG A 47 6.38 14.98 -2.88
C ARG A 47 6.01 15.45 -1.46
N LYS A 48 6.56 16.58 -1.01
CA LYS A 48 6.02 17.30 0.15
C LYS A 48 4.76 18.05 -0.30
N GLU A 49 3.83 18.31 0.61
CA GLU A 49 2.66 19.15 0.34
C GLU A 49 3.10 20.48 -0.31
N PRO A 50 2.34 21.00 -1.29
CA PRO A 50 0.91 20.75 -1.53
C PRO A 50 0.55 19.77 -2.66
N PHE A 51 1.52 19.17 -3.36
CA PHE A 51 1.26 18.37 -4.59
C PHE A 51 1.42 16.85 -4.40
N VAL A 52 1.02 16.33 -3.24
CA VAL A 52 1.11 14.89 -2.97
C VAL A 52 -0.15 14.20 -3.50
N ASN A 53 -0.10 13.76 -4.76
CA ASN A 53 -1.16 12.93 -5.31
C ASN A 53 -0.74 11.46 -5.25
N ILE A 54 -1.54 10.65 -4.56
CA ILE A 54 -1.37 9.19 -4.56
C ILE A 54 -2.05 8.68 -5.83
N PRO A 55 -1.31 8.11 -6.80
CA PRO A 55 -1.92 7.65 -8.04
C PRO A 55 -2.85 6.45 -7.77
N ASP A 56 -4.10 6.57 -8.20
CA ASP A 56 -5.16 5.54 -8.08
C ASP A 56 -4.66 4.18 -8.60
N GLU A 57 -4.07 4.18 -9.79
CA GLU A 57 -3.57 2.97 -10.46
C GLU A 57 -2.59 2.19 -9.59
N LYS A 58 -1.69 2.86 -8.86
CA LYS A 58 -0.71 2.17 -8.00
C LYS A 58 -1.38 1.55 -6.78
N ILE A 59 -2.39 2.19 -6.22
CA ILE A 59 -3.19 1.64 -5.11
C ILE A 59 -4.02 0.46 -5.61
N ARG A 60 -4.58 0.55 -6.82
CA ARG A 60 -5.31 -0.54 -7.46
C ARG A 60 -4.43 -1.75 -7.70
N GLU A 61 -3.29 -1.59 -8.35
CA GLU A 61 -2.31 -2.67 -8.54
C GLU A 61 -1.88 -3.25 -7.19
N ALA A 62 -1.72 -2.39 -6.18
CA ALA A 62 -1.36 -2.82 -4.85
C ALA A 62 -2.44 -3.73 -4.21
N LEU A 63 -3.70 -3.31 -4.28
CA LEU A 63 -4.84 -4.06 -3.78
C LEU A 63 -4.99 -5.42 -4.46
N LYS A 64 -4.77 -5.53 -5.77
CA LYS A 64 -4.87 -6.82 -6.49
C LYS A 64 -3.99 -7.90 -5.85
N VAL A 65 -2.77 -7.54 -5.46
CA VAL A 65 -1.83 -8.49 -4.86
C VAL A 65 -2.16 -8.77 -3.39
N VAL A 66 -2.67 -7.77 -2.66
CA VAL A 66 -3.14 -7.94 -1.27
C VAL A 66 -4.35 -8.88 -1.19
N LEU A 67 -5.24 -8.79 -2.17
CA LEU A 67 -6.43 -9.63 -2.26
C LEU A 67 -6.15 -11.07 -2.70
N ASP A 68 -5.01 -11.32 -3.34
CA ASP A 68 -4.64 -12.67 -3.78
C ASP A 68 -4.20 -13.54 -2.59
N PRO A 69 -4.96 -14.59 -2.23
CA PRO A 69 -4.68 -15.45 -1.09
C PRO A 69 -3.35 -16.19 -1.22
N LYS A 70 -2.81 -16.38 -2.43
CA LYS A 70 -1.51 -17.04 -2.65
C LYS A 70 -0.34 -16.23 -2.10
N ASN A 71 -0.51 -14.92 -1.93
CA ASN A 71 0.52 -14.04 -1.38
C ASN A 71 0.46 -13.96 0.16
N GLN A 72 -0.53 -14.55 0.80
CA GLN A 72 -0.66 -14.52 2.26
C GLN A 72 0.19 -15.63 2.91
N PRO A 73 0.83 -15.37 4.06
CA PRO A 73 0.89 -14.12 4.83
C PRO A 73 1.79 -13.03 4.23
N LEU A 74 1.29 -11.80 4.17
CA LEU A 74 1.98 -10.61 3.63
C LEU A 74 2.13 -9.48 4.65
N LEU A 75 3.18 -8.68 4.49
CA LEU A 75 3.44 -7.47 5.28
C LEU A 75 3.32 -6.23 4.38
N ILE A 76 2.46 -5.28 4.73
CA ILE A 76 2.34 -3.99 4.04
C ILE A 76 3.14 -2.93 4.80
N HIS A 77 4.16 -2.32 4.17
CA HIS A 77 4.85 -1.19 4.77
C HIS A 77 5.23 -0.10 3.77
N CYS A 78 5.36 1.12 4.28
CA CYS A 78 6.00 2.23 3.56
C CYS A 78 7.19 2.73 4.39
N LYS A 79 7.65 3.97 4.20
CA LYS A 79 8.75 4.54 5.00
C LYS A 79 8.43 4.59 6.51
N ARG A 80 7.21 4.97 6.87
CA ARG A 80 6.78 5.14 8.27
C ARG A 80 5.49 4.41 8.62
N GLY A 81 4.92 3.68 7.68
CA GLY A 81 3.62 3.00 7.87
C GLY A 81 2.41 3.93 8.03
N LYS A 82 2.52 5.23 7.73
CA LYS A 82 1.47 6.23 7.98
C LYS A 82 0.60 6.51 6.76
N HIS A 83 1.07 7.37 5.86
CA HIS A 83 0.30 7.91 4.74
C HIS A 83 -0.09 6.82 3.71
N ARG A 84 0.87 6.34 2.93
CA ARG A 84 0.62 5.38 1.83
C ARG A 84 0.09 4.03 2.30
N THR A 85 0.62 3.55 3.44
CA THR A 85 0.12 2.32 4.07
C THR A 85 -1.31 2.53 4.56
N GLY A 86 -1.59 3.67 5.19
CA GLY A 86 -2.93 4.02 5.66
C GLY A 86 -3.94 4.16 4.51
N CYS A 87 -3.58 4.82 3.41
CA CYS A 87 -4.46 4.89 2.23
C CYS A 87 -4.77 3.52 1.65
N LEU A 88 -3.75 2.66 1.48
CA LEU A 88 -3.95 1.31 0.95
C LEU A 88 -4.83 0.46 1.87
N VAL A 89 -4.56 0.50 3.18
CA VAL A 89 -5.36 -0.21 4.18
C VAL A 89 -6.79 0.36 4.23
N GLY A 90 -6.96 1.67 4.14
CA GLY A 90 -8.28 2.28 4.12
C GLY A 90 -9.10 1.89 2.90
N CYS A 91 -8.48 1.82 1.71
CA CYS A 91 -9.13 1.28 0.51
C CYS A 91 -9.50 -0.21 0.68
N LEU A 92 -8.65 -1.00 1.36
CA LEU A 92 -8.96 -2.39 1.71
C LEU A 92 -10.15 -2.48 2.67
N ARG A 93 -10.23 -1.63 3.69
CA ARG A 93 -11.39 -1.59 4.62
C ARG A 93 -12.68 -1.17 3.91
N LYS A 94 -12.59 -0.26 2.95
CA LYS A 94 -13.72 0.13 2.11
C LYS A 94 -14.23 -1.04 1.27
N LEU A 95 -13.33 -1.89 0.75
CA LEU A 95 -13.71 -3.15 0.09
C LEU A 95 -14.38 -4.14 1.06
N GLN A 96 -13.93 -4.18 2.31
CA GLN A 96 -14.56 -4.95 3.39
C GLN A 96 -15.89 -4.36 3.89
N LYS A 97 -16.45 -3.35 3.20
CA LYS A 97 -17.71 -2.67 3.54
C LYS A 97 -17.70 -1.98 4.91
N TRP A 98 -16.55 -1.53 5.39
CA TRP A 98 -16.49 -0.68 6.58
C TRP A 98 -17.06 0.71 6.28
N CYS A 99 -17.68 1.35 7.27
CA CYS A 99 -18.11 2.74 7.13
C CYS A 99 -16.88 3.67 7.09
N LEU A 100 -16.98 4.76 6.32
CA LEU A 100 -15.86 5.70 6.14
C LEU A 100 -15.36 6.27 7.48
N SER A 101 -16.26 6.49 8.45
CA SER A 101 -15.89 6.96 9.79
C SER A 101 -14.93 5.99 10.51
N SER A 102 -15.19 4.68 10.46
CA SER A 102 -14.29 3.67 11.05
C SER A 102 -12.96 3.56 10.30
N VAL A 103 -12.98 3.73 8.97
CA VAL A 103 -11.76 3.76 8.17
C VAL A 103 -10.89 4.96 8.54
N PHE A 104 -11.50 6.13 8.71
CA PHE A 104 -10.80 7.34 9.12
C PHE A 104 -10.28 7.25 10.55
N ASP A 105 -11.03 6.67 11.48
CA ASP A 105 -10.56 6.42 12.86
C ASP A 105 -9.31 5.52 12.87
N GLU A 106 -9.34 4.41 12.11
CA GLU A 106 -8.17 3.52 11.97
C GLU A 106 -6.97 4.28 11.40
N TYR A 107 -7.17 5.04 10.31
CA TYR A 107 -6.11 5.87 9.71
C TYR A 107 -5.55 6.90 10.71
N HIS A 108 -6.41 7.62 11.43
CA HIS A 108 -5.99 8.62 12.40
C HIS A 108 -5.20 8.00 13.55
N ARG A 109 -5.61 6.82 14.03
CA ARG A 109 -4.89 6.09 15.07
C ARG A 109 -3.45 5.77 14.66
N PHE A 110 -3.21 5.37 13.41
CA PHE A 110 -1.86 5.07 12.92
C PHE A 110 -1.06 6.32 12.47
N ALA A 111 -1.72 7.31 11.88
CA ALA A 111 -1.07 8.53 11.43
C ALA A 111 -0.72 9.46 12.60
N ALA A 112 -1.55 9.47 13.65
CA ALA A 112 -1.50 10.35 14.81
C ALA A 112 -1.37 11.83 14.39
N ALA A 113 -0.46 12.59 15.02
CA ALA A 113 -0.20 14.01 14.72
C ALA A 113 0.31 14.31 13.29
N LYS A 114 0.39 13.32 12.40
CA LYS A 114 0.81 13.49 11.00
C LYS A 114 -0.25 13.03 10.01
N ALA A 115 -1.51 12.92 10.44
CA ALA A 115 -2.64 12.67 9.56
C ALA A 115 -2.75 13.78 8.50
N ARG A 116 -3.04 13.39 7.25
CA ARG A 116 -3.20 14.33 6.14
C ARG A 116 -4.64 14.29 5.65
N ILE A 117 -5.21 15.47 5.43
CA ILE A 117 -6.56 15.59 4.86
C ILE A 117 -6.58 15.07 3.42
N THR A 118 -5.49 15.24 2.67
CA THR A 118 -5.35 14.70 1.30
C THR A 118 -5.54 13.19 1.25
N ASP A 119 -5.03 12.47 2.25
CA ASP A 119 -5.12 11.02 2.33
C ASP A 119 -6.57 10.58 2.66
N LEU A 120 -7.24 11.30 3.55
CA LEU A 120 -8.66 11.08 3.89
C LEU A 120 -9.54 11.30 2.65
N ARG A 121 -9.33 12.42 1.94
CA ARG A 121 -10.06 12.75 0.73
C ARG A 121 -9.84 11.73 -0.37
N PHE A 122 -8.61 11.22 -0.51
CA PHE A 122 -8.31 10.13 -1.43
C PHE A 122 -9.13 8.87 -1.09
N MET A 123 -9.14 8.43 0.16
CA MET A 123 -9.91 7.25 0.59
C MET A 123 -11.42 7.42 0.38
N GLU A 124 -11.93 8.63 0.60
CA GLU A 124 -13.33 8.98 0.34
C GLU A 124 -13.68 8.83 -1.15
N LEU A 125 -12.86 9.42 -2.04
CA LEU A 125 -13.12 9.46 -3.48
C LEU A 125 -12.75 8.16 -4.21
N PHE A 126 -11.91 7.29 -3.64
CA PHE A 126 -11.44 6.07 -4.27
C PHE A 126 -12.61 5.13 -4.63
N ASP A 127 -12.79 4.83 -5.92
CA ASP A 127 -13.83 3.90 -6.36
C ASP A 127 -13.40 2.44 -6.23
N VAL A 128 -14.03 1.75 -5.28
CA VAL A 128 -13.83 0.33 -5.02
C VAL A 128 -14.64 -0.58 -5.95
N SER A 129 -15.61 -0.05 -6.69
CA SER A 129 -16.57 -0.86 -7.46
C SER A 129 -15.88 -1.71 -8.53
N SER A 130 -14.94 -1.09 -9.21
CA SER A 130 -14.04 -1.71 -10.18
C SER A 130 -13.12 -2.82 -9.61
N LEU A 131 -13.03 -3.00 -8.29
CA LEU A 131 -12.25 -4.07 -7.64
C LEU A 131 -13.14 -5.16 -7.00
N LYS A 132 -14.47 -4.97 -6.96
CA LYS A 132 -15.42 -5.93 -6.35
C LYS A 132 -15.37 -7.32 -6.99
N HIS A 133 -15.08 -7.40 -8.29
CA HIS A 133 -14.96 -8.67 -9.03
C HIS A 133 -13.76 -9.53 -8.58
N LEU A 134 -12.80 -8.94 -7.86
CA LEU A 134 -11.61 -9.65 -7.37
C LEU A 134 -11.80 -10.20 -5.95
N MET A 135 -12.88 -9.81 -5.28
CA MET A 135 -13.22 -10.43 -4.00
C MET A 135 -13.75 -11.83 -4.31
N PRO A 136 -13.11 -12.91 -3.81
CA PRO A 136 -13.74 -14.21 -3.90
C PRO A 136 -15.11 -14.11 -3.23
N SER A 137 -16.15 -14.44 -3.99
CA SER A 137 -17.48 -14.64 -3.44
C SER A 137 -17.34 -15.71 -2.36
N HIS A 138 -17.45 -15.30 -1.10
CA HIS A 138 -17.69 -16.24 -0.02
C HIS A 138 -19.05 -16.89 -0.32
N CYS A 139 -19.02 -18.09 -0.89
CA CYS A 139 -20.12 -19.04 -0.78
C CYS A 139 -20.20 -19.55 0.65
#